data_AF-A0A538KF05-F1
#
_entry.id   AF-A0A538KF05-F1
#
_cell.length_a   1.000
_cell.length_b   1.000
_cell.length_c   1.000
_cell.angle_alpha   90.00
_cell.angle_beta   90.00
_cell.angle_gamma   90.00
#
_symmetry.space_group_name_H-M   'P 1'
#
loop_
_entity.id
_entity.type
_entity.pdbx_description
1 polymer ?
#
loop_
_entity_poly.entity_id
_entity_poly.type
_entity_poly.pdbx_seq_one_letter_code
_entity_poly.pdbx_strand_id
1 'polypeptide(L)'
;MGADVGLPRAQRARHRRRARGLPRAPRRAGHAPARALRHRPRDPAGRARPGPAEDRARAVILRREGEHVLGVTQTAHSALTGHIAAAWTPRPELPWDALLTAAAIHDVGWAPWELAPQIDPRTGLPYQFYEVPDREYAEIWARGTDAAATFGRTVGLLVSRHFTRLAGRREGVRELIERERERQAALTAALGLDAATLDAASDLLARWDAISLDVCGGREPELGAWPFAVDRLVVRFEARELPAGAIVAREVGMAGGGSGHPHARA
;
A
#
# COMPACT_ATOMS: atom_id res chain seq x y z
N MET A 1 36.08 -34.00 -48.15
CA MET A 1 36.80 -33.30 -49.24
C MET A 1 36.14 -31.94 -49.36
N GLY A 2 36.66 -30.81 -48.86
CA GLY A 2 38.05 -30.41 -48.67
C GLY A 2 38.41 -29.40 -49.75
N ALA A 3 38.25 -28.10 -49.46
CA ALA A 3 38.96 -27.01 -50.12
C ALA A 3 38.92 -25.76 -49.22
N ASP A 4 40.03 -25.56 -48.53
CA ASP A 4 40.47 -24.39 -47.77
C ASP A 4 41.52 -23.67 -48.61
N VAL A 5 41.39 -22.36 -48.84
CA VAL A 5 42.49 -21.38 -49.05
C VAL A 5 41.84 -19.97 -49.00
N GLY A 6 42.27 -18.93 -48.31
CA GLY A 6 43.40 -18.67 -47.43
C GLY A 6 43.36 -17.18 -47.02
N LEU A 7 43.84 -16.88 -45.81
CA LEU A 7 44.03 -15.53 -45.26
C LEU A 7 45.26 -14.83 -45.87
N PRO A 8 45.37 -13.49 -45.71
CA PRO A 8 46.68 -12.90 -45.41
C PRO A 8 46.74 -12.17 -44.06
N ARG A 9 47.87 -12.38 -43.38
CA ARG A 9 48.25 -11.84 -42.08
C ARG A 9 48.69 -10.37 -42.15
N ALA A 10 48.20 -9.62 -41.16
CA ALA A 10 48.85 -8.60 -40.32
C ALA A 10 50.14 -7.90 -40.78
N GLN A 11 50.12 -6.56 -40.68
CA GLN A 11 51.31 -5.78 -40.33
C GLN A 11 50.99 -4.86 -39.15
N ARG A 12 51.73 -5.04 -38.06
CA ARG A 12 51.68 -4.23 -36.84
C ARG A 12 52.54 -2.99 -37.02
N ALA A 13 52.06 -1.84 -36.58
CA ALA A 13 52.92 -0.74 -36.14
C ALA A 13 52.33 -0.11 -34.88
N ARG A 14 53.12 -0.13 -33.80
CA ARG A 14 52.87 0.55 -32.53
C ARG A 14 53.32 2.00 -32.66
N HIS A 15 52.57 2.94 -32.07
CA HIS A 15 53.01 3.85 -30.98
C HIS A 15 52.36 5.25 -31.01
N ARG A 16 52.02 5.69 -29.78
CA ARG A 16 51.99 7.06 -29.22
C ARG A 16 50.66 7.84 -29.27
N ARG A 17 50.02 7.77 -28.09
CA ARG A 17 49.22 8.78 -27.38
C ARG A 17 49.41 10.22 -27.87
N ARG A 18 48.29 10.93 -28.05
CA ARG A 18 48.07 12.29 -27.55
C ARG A 18 46.57 12.55 -27.37
N ALA A 19 46.26 13.14 -26.22
CA ALA A 19 44.93 13.41 -25.70
C ALA A 19 44.19 14.48 -26.52
N ARG A 20 42.91 14.21 -26.83
CA ARG A 20 41.86 15.23 -26.97
C ARG A 20 40.56 14.62 -26.41
N GLY A 21 39.96 15.35 -25.47
CA GLY A 21 38.91 14.87 -24.58
C GLY A 21 37.62 14.49 -25.31
N LEU A 22 37.07 13.34 -24.93
CA LEU A 22 35.68 12.99 -25.17
C LEU A 22 34.81 13.67 -24.10
N PRO A 23 33.65 14.24 -24.46
CA PRO A 23 32.76 14.84 -23.48
C PRO A 23 32.25 13.76 -22.52
N ARG A 24 32.39 14.03 -21.21
CA ARG A 24 31.87 13.17 -20.14
C ARG A 24 30.36 13.09 -20.26
N ALA A 25 29.83 11.86 -20.33
CA ALA A 25 28.42 11.58 -20.18
C ALA A 25 27.89 12.21 -18.87
N PRO A 26 26.67 12.79 -18.86
CA PRO A 26 26.09 13.30 -17.64
C PRO A 26 25.92 12.16 -16.64
N ARG A 27 26.39 12.41 -15.42
CA ARG A 27 26.25 11.50 -14.28
C ARG A 27 24.78 11.12 -14.14
N ARG A 28 24.51 9.82 -14.05
CA ARG A 28 23.19 9.26 -13.70
C ARG A 28 22.61 10.06 -12.54
N ALA A 29 21.40 10.57 -12.73
CA ALA A 29 20.60 11.16 -11.68
C ALA A 29 20.63 10.26 -10.45
N GLY A 30 21.01 10.84 -9.31
CA GLY A 30 20.95 10.16 -8.04
C GLY A 30 19.54 9.63 -7.84
N HIS A 31 19.41 8.35 -7.52
CA HIS A 31 18.20 7.86 -6.91
C HIS A 31 18.08 8.63 -5.60
N ALA A 32 17.15 9.58 -5.54
CA ALA A 32 16.75 10.14 -4.26
C ALA A 32 16.25 8.95 -3.43
N PRO A 33 16.85 8.65 -2.27
CA PRO A 33 16.29 7.63 -1.40
C PRO A 33 14.87 8.06 -1.07
N ALA A 34 13.91 7.12 -1.18
CA ALA A 34 12.56 7.33 -0.68
C ALA A 34 12.68 7.93 0.73
N ARG A 35 12.13 9.13 0.93
CA ARG A 35 12.20 9.81 2.22
C ARG A 35 11.63 8.86 3.26
N ALA A 36 12.45 8.44 4.22
CA ALA A 36 11.99 7.68 5.36
C ALA A 36 10.79 8.43 5.97
N LEU A 37 9.67 7.72 6.13
CA LEU A 37 8.48 8.22 6.81
C LEU A 37 8.92 8.69 8.20
N ARG A 38 9.08 10.00 8.38
CA ARG A 38 9.57 10.54 9.65
C ARG A 38 8.51 10.28 10.72
N HIS A 39 8.84 9.42 11.68
CA HIS A 39 8.01 9.09 12.83
C HIS A 39 7.78 10.33 13.71
N ARG A 40 6.53 10.58 14.10
CA ARG A 40 6.16 11.64 15.05
C ARG A 40 6.04 11.08 16.48
N PRO A 41 6.33 11.90 17.51
CA PRO A 41 6.11 11.52 18.91
C PRO A 41 4.64 11.18 19.20
N ARG A 42 4.41 10.16 20.04
CA ARG A 42 3.09 9.66 20.42
C ARG A 42 2.70 10.10 21.84
N ASP A 43 1.40 10.11 22.13
CA ASP A 43 0.87 10.32 23.48
C ASP A 43 0.96 9.02 24.33
N PRO A 44 0.72 9.09 25.65
CA PRO A 44 0.77 7.91 26.54
C PRO A 44 -0.24 6.82 26.21
N ALA A 45 -1.24 7.11 25.36
CA ALA A 45 -2.22 6.15 24.87
C ALA A 45 -1.85 5.60 23.46
N GLY A 46 -0.66 5.91 22.96
CA GLY A 46 -0.14 5.43 21.68
C GLY A 46 -0.57 6.24 20.44
N ARG A 47 -1.31 7.35 20.60
CA ARG A 47 -1.78 8.18 19.48
C ARG A 47 -0.70 9.12 18.96
N ALA A 48 -0.58 9.29 17.65
CA ALA A 48 0.34 10.27 17.07
C ALA A 48 -0.08 11.72 17.42
N ARG A 49 0.85 12.58 17.86
CA ARG A 49 0.55 14.00 18.08
C ARG A 49 0.20 14.70 16.75
N PRO A 50 -0.84 15.56 16.70
CA PRO A 50 -1.20 16.28 15.48
C PRO A 50 -0.07 17.23 15.08
N GLY A 51 0.51 17.05 13.89
CA GLY A 51 1.48 17.98 13.31
C GLY A 51 0.83 18.95 12.33
N PRO A 52 1.60 19.81 11.63
CA PRO A 52 1.08 20.90 10.79
C PRO A 52 0.01 20.42 9.79
N ALA A 53 -0.95 21.30 9.49
CA ALA A 53 -2.14 21.00 8.68
C ALA A 53 -1.83 20.52 7.25
N GLU A 54 -0.63 20.80 6.74
CA GLU A 54 -0.20 20.55 5.36
C GLU A 54 0.23 19.11 5.06
N ASP A 55 0.29 18.22 6.07
CA ASP A 55 0.76 16.82 5.94
C ASP A 55 -0.39 15.77 5.97
N ARG A 56 -1.65 16.18 5.80
CA ARG A 56 -2.82 15.40 6.24
C ARG A 56 -3.77 14.98 5.10
N ALA A 57 -3.66 13.75 4.60
CA ALA A 57 -4.86 12.98 4.23
C ALA A 57 -4.59 11.50 4.45
N ARG A 58 -5.18 10.90 5.50
CA ARG A 58 -4.73 9.58 5.94
C ARG A 58 -5.76 8.79 6.78
N ALA A 59 -7.04 8.71 6.42
CA ALA A 59 -8.02 7.88 7.17
C ALA A 59 -8.52 6.70 6.35
N VAL A 60 -9.67 6.10 6.69
CA VAL A 60 -10.76 6.12 5.68
C VAL A 60 -10.64 7.45 4.96
N ILE A 61 -10.00 7.49 3.80
CA ILE A 61 -9.20 8.64 3.38
C ILE A 61 -10.12 9.85 3.36
N LEU A 62 -10.01 10.68 4.40
CA LEU A 62 -10.97 11.74 4.67
C LEU A 62 -10.55 12.90 3.80
N ARG A 63 -11.31 13.11 2.73
CA ARG A 63 -11.10 14.20 1.79
C ARG A 63 -12.12 15.29 2.11
N ARG A 64 -11.62 16.47 2.49
CA ARG A 64 -12.47 17.66 2.68
C ARG A 64 -12.70 18.33 1.33
N GLU A 65 -13.96 18.59 1.01
CA GLU A 65 -14.38 19.32 -0.18
C GLU A 65 -15.34 20.44 0.23
N GLY A 66 -14.80 21.63 0.49
CA GLY A 66 -15.56 22.71 1.10
C GLY A 66 -16.11 22.30 2.46
N GLU A 67 -17.44 22.34 2.60
CA GLU A 67 -18.17 21.95 3.81
C GLU A 67 -18.37 20.43 3.95
N HIS A 68 -18.11 19.66 2.89
CA HIS A 68 -18.34 18.23 2.85
C HIS A 68 -17.07 17.44 3.24
N VAL A 69 -17.30 16.26 3.82
CA VAL A 69 -16.24 15.30 4.10
C VAL A 69 -16.57 14.00 3.37
N LEU A 70 -15.71 13.59 2.44
CA LEU A 70 -15.78 12.30 1.78
C LEU A 70 -14.89 11.30 2.54
N GLY A 71 -15.41 10.10 2.80
CA GLY A 71 -14.66 8.98 3.34
C GLY A 71 -14.45 7.89 2.29
N VAL A 72 -13.20 7.49 2.09
CA VAL A 72 -12.81 6.37 1.22
C VAL A 72 -12.29 5.22 2.07
N THR A 73 -12.91 4.05 2.03
CA THR A 73 -12.41 2.87 2.76
C THR A 73 -10.98 2.50 2.32
N GLN A 74 -10.15 2.02 3.24
CA GLN A 74 -8.86 1.37 2.98
C GLN A 74 -9.02 0.20 2.00
N THR A 75 -10.12 -0.56 2.07
CA THR A 75 -10.40 -1.61 1.08
C THR A 75 -10.64 -1.06 -0.33
N ALA A 76 -11.39 0.03 -0.50
CA ALA A 76 -11.53 0.71 -1.79
C ALA A 76 -10.21 1.31 -2.30
N HIS A 77 -9.39 1.87 -1.41
CA HIS A 77 -8.03 2.32 -1.71
C HIS A 77 -7.13 1.15 -2.16
N SER A 78 -7.22 0.00 -1.50
CA SER A 78 -6.51 -1.22 -1.89
C SER A 78 -6.93 -1.66 -3.30
N ALA A 79 -8.24 -1.68 -3.58
CA ALA A 79 -8.74 -2.00 -4.92
C ALA A 79 -8.25 -1.00 -5.99
N LEU A 80 -8.22 0.30 -5.68
CA LEU A 80 -7.64 1.32 -6.55
C LEU A 80 -6.13 1.09 -6.77
N THR A 81 -5.41 0.70 -5.73
CA THR A 81 -3.99 0.32 -5.80
C THR A 81 -3.78 -0.84 -6.78
N GLY A 82 -4.69 -1.83 -6.79
CA GLY A 82 -4.73 -2.89 -7.80
C GLY A 82 -4.95 -2.39 -9.23
N HIS A 83 -5.87 -1.43 -9.45
CA HIS A 83 -6.09 -0.83 -10.78
C HIS A 83 -4.87 -0.05 -11.28
N ILE A 84 -4.21 0.70 -10.41
CA ILE A 84 -2.96 1.41 -10.71
C ILE A 84 -1.86 0.41 -11.09
N ALA A 85 -1.75 -0.68 -10.32
CA ALA A 85 -0.78 -1.74 -10.57
C ALA A 85 -1.01 -2.43 -11.93
N ALA A 86 -2.26 -2.73 -12.28
CA ALA A 86 -2.61 -3.38 -13.53
C ALA A 86 -2.30 -2.52 -14.78
N ALA A 87 -2.35 -1.19 -14.65
CA ALA A 87 -1.98 -0.27 -15.72
C ALA A 87 -0.46 0.01 -15.78
N TRP A 88 0.30 -0.42 -14.78
CA TRP A 88 1.73 -0.16 -14.69
C TRP A 88 2.52 -0.90 -15.77
N THR A 89 3.62 -0.31 -16.25
CA THR A 89 4.51 -1.01 -17.19
C THR A 89 5.01 -2.32 -16.58
N PRO A 90 4.74 -3.49 -17.18
CA PRO A 90 5.07 -4.78 -16.58
C PRO A 90 6.55 -4.94 -16.24
N ARG A 91 6.82 -5.60 -15.11
CA ARG A 91 8.17 -5.97 -14.65
C ARG A 91 8.25 -7.50 -14.57
N PRO A 92 8.51 -8.20 -15.69
CA PRO A 92 8.43 -9.66 -15.77
C PRO A 92 9.46 -10.39 -14.89
N GLU A 93 10.50 -9.68 -14.43
CA GLU A 93 11.47 -10.19 -13.46
C GLU A 93 10.92 -10.29 -12.03
N LEU A 94 9.77 -9.68 -11.75
CA LEU A 94 9.09 -9.72 -10.45
C LEU A 94 7.97 -10.79 -10.46
N PRO A 95 7.51 -11.26 -9.29
CA PRO A 95 6.35 -12.14 -9.19
C PRO A 95 5.05 -11.36 -9.50
N TRP A 96 4.86 -11.01 -10.77
CA TRP A 96 3.94 -9.96 -11.21
C TRP A 96 2.48 -10.22 -10.81
N ASP A 97 1.94 -11.39 -11.10
CA ASP A 97 0.52 -11.71 -10.79
C ASP A 97 0.24 -11.68 -9.28
N ALA A 98 1.17 -12.20 -8.47
CA ALA A 98 1.07 -12.16 -7.03
C ALA A 98 1.19 -10.72 -6.50
N LEU A 99 2.02 -9.90 -7.14
CA LEU A 99 2.21 -8.50 -6.79
C LEU A 99 0.97 -7.65 -7.15
N LEU A 100 0.33 -7.88 -8.31
CA LEU A 100 -0.95 -7.27 -8.67
C LEU A 100 -2.06 -7.66 -7.67
N THR A 101 -2.11 -8.94 -7.29
CA THR A 101 -3.07 -9.44 -6.30
C THR A 101 -2.81 -8.79 -4.94
N ALA A 102 -1.56 -8.78 -4.46
CA ALA A 102 -1.18 -8.14 -3.21
C ALA A 102 -1.55 -6.65 -3.19
N ALA A 103 -1.33 -5.93 -4.31
CA ALA A 103 -1.72 -4.55 -4.46
C ALA A 103 -3.23 -4.33 -4.23
N ALA A 104 -4.07 -5.18 -4.84
CA ALA A 104 -5.52 -5.10 -4.76
C ALA A 104 -6.11 -5.39 -3.37
N ILE A 105 -5.39 -6.13 -2.52
CA ILE A 105 -5.93 -6.65 -1.24
C ILE A 105 -5.06 -6.37 -0.01
N HIS A 106 -3.99 -5.56 -0.12
CA HIS A 106 -3.05 -5.35 0.98
C HIS A 106 -3.71 -4.84 2.28
N ASP A 107 -4.85 -4.17 2.16
CA ASP A 107 -5.66 -3.64 3.26
C ASP A 107 -6.94 -4.46 3.55
N VAL A 108 -7.01 -5.72 3.10
CA VAL A 108 -8.19 -6.59 3.32
C VAL A 108 -8.55 -6.76 4.81
N GLY A 109 -7.58 -6.60 5.72
CA GLY A 109 -7.79 -6.65 7.17
C GLY A 109 -8.72 -5.57 7.71
N TRP A 110 -8.87 -4.45 6.98
CA TRP A 110 -9.72 -3.33 7.37
C TRP A 110 -11.21 -3.61 7.22
N ALA A 111 -11.61 -4.54 6.34
CA ALA A 111 -13.01 -4.74 5.98
C ALA A 111 -13.95 -4.88 7.20
N PRO A 112 -13.64 -5.66 8.26
CA PRO A 112 -14.54 -5.75 9.41
C PRO A 112 -14.61 -4.46 10.24
N TRP A 113 -13.50 -3.72 10.35
CA TRP A 113 -13.46 -2.46 11.09
C TRP A 113 -14.28 -1.37 10.38
N GLU A 114 -14.25 -1.36 9.04
CA GLU A 114 -14.96 -0.39 8.21
C GLU A 114 -16.49 -0.51 8.24
N LEU A 115 -17.03 -1.64 8.70
CA LEU A 115 -18.47 -1.82 8.89
C LEU A 115 -19.01 -0.99 10.07
N ALA A 116 -18.18 -0.76 11.09
CA ALA A 116 -18.55 -0.02 12.30
C ALA A 116 -17.32 0.73 12.83
N PRO A 117 -16.84 1.76 12.12
CA PRO A 117 -15.61 2.44 12.47
C PRO A 117 -15.76 3.18 13.81
N GLN A 118 -14.73 3.08 14.65
CA GLN A 118 -14.66 3.88 15.87
C GLN A 118 -14.58 5.37 15.52
N ILE A 119 -15.32 6.19 16.26
CA ILE A 119 -15.41 7.64 16.04
C ILE A 119 -14.43 8.38 16.93
N ASP A 120 -13.69 9.32 16.35
CA ASP A 120 -12.85 10.26 17.10
C ASP A 120 -13.76 11.31 17.77
N PRO A 121 -13.85 11.33 19.11
CA PRO A 121 -14.73 12.24 19.84
C PRO A 121 -14.37 13.72 19.62
N ARG A 122 -13.14 14.03 19.15
CA ARG A 122 -12.71 15.41 18.87
C ARG A 122 -13.30 15.94 17.56
N THR A 123 -13.60 15.07 16.62
CA THR A 123 -13.99 15.46 15.25
C THR A 123 -15.40 15.00 14.88
N GLY A 124 -15.96 14.01 15.59
CA GLY A 124 -17.23 13.38 15.24
C GLY A 124 -17.15 12.51 13.98
N LEU A 125 -15.94 12.23 13.49
CA LEU A 125 -15.66 11.45 12.29
C LEU A 125 -14.94 10.13 12.66
N PRO A 126 -14.98 9.10 11.80
CA PRO A 126 -14.15 7.90 11.94
C PRO A 126 -12.68 8.23 12.21
N TYR A 127 -12.02 7.43 13.05
CA TYR A 127 -10.57 7.53 13.23
C TYR A 127 -9.84 7.37 11.89
N GLN A 128 -8.74 8.11 11.77
CA GLN A 128 -7.83 7.92 10.67
C GLN A 128 -7.03 6.60 10.82
N PHE A 129 -6.58 5.96 9.73
CA PHE A 129 -5.97 4.62 9.78
C PHE A 129 -4.68 4.58 10.61
N TYR A 130 -4.00 5.74 10.73
CA TYR A 130 -2.81 5.92 11.56
C TYR A 130 -3.11 6.41 12.98
N GLU A 131 -4.37 6.73 13.29
CA GLU A 131 -4.85 7.15 14.61
C GLU A 131 -5.55 6.00 15.37
N VAL A 132 -5.88 4.91 14.68
CA VAL A 132 -6.40 3.69 15.29
C VAL A 132 -5.46 3.24 16.42
N PRO A 133 -5.99 2.91 17.62
CA PRO A 133 -5.16 2.46 18.73
C PRO A 133 -4.38 1.19 18.38
N ASP A 134 -3.24 0.98 19.03
CA ASP A 134 -2.30 -0.08 18.64
C ASP A 134 -2.94 -1.49 18.71
N ARG A 135 -3.87 -1.74 19.64
CA ARG A 135 -4.57 -3.04 19.75
C ARG A 135 -5.41 -3.31 18.50
N GLU A 136 -6.30 -2.41 18.13
CA GLU A 136 -7.14 -2.54 16.94
C GLU A 136 -6.28 -2.61 15.67
N TYR A 137 -5.20 -1.81 15.61
CA TYR A 137 -4.25 -1.87 14.49
C TYR A 137 -3.59 -3.25 14.38
N ALA A 138 -3.18 -3.85 15.50
CA ALA A 138 -2.63 -5.21 15.51
C ALA A 138 -3.66 -6.25 15.06
N GLU A 139 -4.90 -6.17 15.55
CA GLU A 139 -5.98 -7.09 15.17
C GLU A 139 -6.32 -6.99 13.66
N ILE A 140 -6.40 -5.77 13.11
CA ILE A 140 -6.59 -5.50 11.67
C ILE A 140 -5.49 -6.16 10.85
N TRP A 141 -4.23 -5.93 11.20
CA TRP A 141 -3.11 -6.43 10.40
C TRP A 141 -2.86 -7.92 10.57
N ALA A 142 -3.06 -8.48 11.76
CA ALA A 142 -2.97 -9.93 11.97
C ALA A 142 -3.99 -10.66 11.09
N ARG A 143 -5.24 -10.19 11.06
CA ARG A 143 -6.28 -10.72 10.17
C ARG A 143 -5.93 -10.50 8.69
N GLY A 144 -5.46 -9.30 8.34
CA GLY A 144 -5.15 -8.92 6.96
C GLY A 144 -4.05 -9.78 6.34
N THR A 145 -2.95 -9.99 7.06
CA THR A 145 -1.85 -10.85 6.56
C THR A 145 -2.26 -12.32 6.47
N ASP A 146 -3.11 -12.80 7.38
CA ASP A 146 -3.66 -14.16 7.34
C ASP A 146 -4.62 -14.36 6.17
N ALA A 147 -5.51 -13.40 5.94
CA ALA A 147 -6.43 -13.40 4.81
C ALA A 147 -5.69 -13.35 3.48
N ALA A 148 -4.69 -12.47 3.34
CA ALA A 148 -3.88 -12.36 2.12
C ALA A 148 -3.13 -13.66 1.79
N ALA A 149 -2.71 -14.44 2.80
CA ALA A 149 -2.04 -15.72 2.59
C ALA A 149 -2.94 -16.77 1.91
N THR A 150 -4.27 -16.64 2.01
CA THR A 150 -5.22 -17.54 1.33
C THR A 150 -5.25 -17.35 -0.20
N PHE A 151 -4.76 -16.20 -0.69
CA PHE A 151 -4.63 -15.91 -2.12
C PHE A 151 -3.29 -16.36 -2.71
N GLY A 152 -2.39 -16.92 -1.88
CA GLY A 152 -1.12 -17.47 -2.30
C GLY A 152 0.04 -17.07 -1.38
N ARG A 153 1.06 -17.94 -1.32
CA ARG A 153 2.23 -17.74 -0.45
C ARG A 153 2.97 -16.43 -0.75
N THR A 154 3.19 -16.12 -2.01
CA THR A 154 3.85 -14.87 -2.42
C THR A 154 2.99 -13.64 -2.11
N VAL A 155 1.66 -13.73 -2.25
CA VAL A 155 0.72 -12.66 -1.91
C VAL A 155 0.79 -12.36 -0.41
N GLY A 156 0.63 -13.38 0.43
CA GLY A 156 0.76 -13.24 1.88
C GLY A 156 2.13 -12.70 2.32
N LEU A 157 3.21 -13.14 1.67
CA LEU A 157 4.56 -12.62 1.93
C LEU A 157 4.66 -11.11 1.63
N LEU A 158 4.18 -10.66 0.47
CA LEU A 158 4.23 -9.25 0.08
C LEU A 158 3.38 -8.36 0.99
N VAL A 159 2.18 -8.81 1.35
CA VAL A 159 1.31 -8.06 2.30
C VAL A 159 1.92 -8.01 3.70
N SER A 160 2.53 -9.11 4.17
CA SER A 160 3.27 -9.14 5.44
C SER A 160 4.46 -8.17 5.44
N ARG A 161 5.23 -8.12 4.34
CA ARG A 161 6.33 -7.15 4.19
C ARG A 161 5.81 -5.71 4.18
N HIS A 162 4.71 -5.45 3.46
CA HIS A 162 4.07 -4.15 3.41
C HIS A 162 3.61 -3.69 4.81
N PHE A 163 2.93 -4.55 5.57
CA PHE A 163 2.60 -4.32 6.97
C PHE A 163 3.83 -3.91 7.79
N THR A 164 4.88 -4.73 7.80
CA THR A 164 6.05 -4.47 8.67
C THR A 164 6.78 -3.18 8.30
N ARG A 165 6.75 -2.77 7.03
CA ARG A 165 7.23 -1.46 6.57
C ARG A 165 6.40 -0.31 7.16
N LEU A 166 5.08 -0.44 7.19
CA LEU A 166 4.16 0.57 7.72
C LEU A 166 4.11 0.61 9.25
N ALA A 167 4.23 -0.54 9.91
CA ALA A 167 4.17 -0.67 11.35
C ALA A 167 5.28 0.16 12.03
N GLY A 168 6.47 0.21 11.41
CA GLY A 168 7.60 0.99 11.88
C GLY A 168 8.06 0.55 13.27
N ARG A 169 8.17 1.50 14.20
CA ARG A 169 8.57 1.25 15.61
C ARG A 169 7.39 1.30 16.60
N ARG A 170 6.18 0.98 16.16
CA ARG A 170 5.02 0.90 17.06
C ARG A 170 5.26 -0.16 18.14
N GLU A 171 5.22 0.26 19.41
CA GLU A 171 5.47 -0.66 20.51
C GLU A 171 4.32 -1.65 20.70
N GLY A 172 3.07 -1.19 20.60
CA GLY A 172 1.89 -2.05 20.80
C GLY A 172 1.64 -3.09 19.71
N VAL A 173 2.48 -3.16 18.67
CA VAL A 173 2.39 -4.18 17.59
C VAL A 173 3.69 -4.98 17.44
N ARG A 174 4.62 -4.88 18.41
CA ARG A 174 5.95 -5.50 18.33
C ARG A 174 5.88 -7.02 18.15
N GLU A 175 5.05 -7.69 18.94
CA GLU A 175 4.85 -9.14 18.86
C GLU A 175 4.35 -9.57 17.47
N LEU A 176 3.43 -8.79 16.87
CA LEU A 176 2.95 -9.04 15.51
C LEU A 176 4.06 -8.81 14.48
N ILE A 177 4.89 -7.77 14.64
CA ILE A 177 6.05 -7.56 13.74
C ILE A 177 7.00 -8.77 13.80
N GLU A 178 7.27 -9.31 14.99
CA GLU A 178 8.14 -10.47 15.18
C GLU A 178 7.55 -11.72 14.51
N ARG A 179 6.27 -12.02 14.76
CA ARG A 179 5.53 -13.10 14.06
C ARG A 179 5.63 -12.95 12.53
N GLU A 180 5.41 -11.75 12.01
CA GLU A 180 5.44 -11.51 10.57
C GLU A 180 6.86 -11.63 10.00
N ARG A 181 7.90 -11.25 10.74
CA ARG A 181 9.30 -11.47 10.32
C ARG A 181 9.65 -12.95 10.24
N GLU A 182 9.20 -13.76 11.18
CA GLU A 182 9.38 -15.22 11.14
C GLU A 182 8.67 -15.85 9.94
N ARG A 183 7.41 -15.45 9.71
CA ARG A 183 6.65 -15.83 8.50
C ARG A 183 7.39 -15.44 7.23
N GLN A 184 7.90 -14.21 7.16
CA GLN A 184 8.63 -13.70 6.00
C GLN A 184 9.88 -14.53 5.72
N ALA A 185 10.67 -14.85 6.76
CA ALA A 185 11.87 -15.68 6.62
C ALA A 185 11.53 -17.09 6.11
N ALA A 186 10.51 -17.74 6.71
CA ALA A 186 10.06 -19.06 6.31
C ALA A 186 9.55 -19.11 4.86
N LEU A 187 8.70 -18.14 4.47
CA LEU A 187 8.15 -18.07 3.11
C LEU A 187 9.23 -17.71 2.08
N THR A 188 10.14 -16.79 2.40
CA THR A 188 11.26 -16.44 1.52
C THR A 188 12.11 -17.67 1.21
N ALA A 189 12.49 -18.43 2.24
CA ALA A 189 13.26 -19.66 2.06
C ALA A 189 12.49 -20.71 1.25
N ALA A 190 11.20 -20.92 1.54
CA ALA A 190 10.39 -21.92 0.85
C ALA A 190 10.08 -21.58 -0.62
N LEU A 191 10.01 -20.29 -0.97
CA LEU A 191 9.75 -19.83 -2.34
C LEU A 191 11.02 -19.65 -3.16
N GLY A 192 12.20 -19.66 -2.55
CA GLY A 192 13.47 -19.44 -3.24
C GLY A 192 13.61 -18.04 -3.86
N LEU A 193 12.88 -17.05 -3.32
CA LEU A 193 12.95 -15.67 -3.81
C LEU A 193 14.18 -14.97 -3.25
N ASP A 194 14.96 -14.34 -4.12
CA ASP A 194 16.10 -13.53 -3.70
C ASP A 194 15.66 -12.18 -3.09
N ALA A 195 16.55 -11.60 -2.30
CA ALA A 195 16.28 -10.35 -1.59
C ALA A 195 16.03 -9.16 -2.55
N ALA A 196 16.74 -9.09 -3.68
CA ALA A 196 16.59 -7.99 -4.62
C ALA A 196 15.22 -8.00 -5.30
N THR A 197 14.74 -9.17 -5.70
CA THR A 197 13.39 -9.37 -6.24
C THR A 197 12.32 -9.00 -5.21
N LEU A 198 12.47 -9.46 -3.97
CA LEU A 198 11.52 -9.14 -2.89
C LEU A 198 11.50 -7.66 -2.52
N ASP A 199 12.67 -7.02 -2.45
CA ASP A 199 12.80 -5.60 -2.14
C ASP A 199 12.19 -4.76 -3.27
N ALA A 200 12.48 -5.08 -4.54
CA ALA A 200 11.90 -4.41 -5.69
C ALA A 200 10.37 -4.55 -5.75
N ALA A 201 9.83 -5.74 -5.50
CA ALA A 201 8.38 -5.96 -5.43
C ALA A 201 7.74 -5.19 -4.26
N SER A 202 8.39 -5.18 -3.09
CA SER A 202 7.90 -4.46 -1.90
C SER A 202 7.90 -2.94 -2.10
N ASP A 203 8.94 -2.40 -2.75
CA ASP A 203 9.04 -0.99 -3.09
C ASP A 203 7.98 -0.58 -4.11
N LEU A 204 7.71 -1.44 -5.09
CA LEU A 204 6.70 -1.17 -6.11
C LEU A 204 5.28 -1.19 -5.51
N LEU A 205 4.97 -2.16 -4.65
CA LEU A 205 3.71 -2.19 -3.89
C LEU A 205 3.53 -0.92 -3.06
N ALA A 206 4.56 -0.51 -2.29
CA ALA A 206 4.51 0.71 -1.49
C ALA A 206 4.36 1.99 -2.35
N ARG A 207 4.89 1.99 -3.57
CA ARG A 207 4.73 3.09 -4.51
C ARG A 207 3.29 3.20 -5.03
N TRP A 208 2.68 2.09 -5.40
CA TRP A 208 1.28 2.10 -5.86
C TRP A 208 0.31 2.48 -4.75
N ASP A 209 0.55 1.96 -3.53
CA ASP A 209 -0.15 2.37 -2.32
C ASP A 209 -0.07 3.90 -2.13
N ALA A 210 1.13 4.48 -2.17
CA ALA A 210 1.29 5.93 -2.03
C ALA A 210 0.52 6.74 -3.10
N ILE A 211 0.57 6.33 -4.37
CA ILE A 211 -0.18 6.99 -5.46
C ILE A 211 -1.69 6.94 -5.18
N SER A 212 -2.20 5.78 -4.77
CA SER A 212 -3.61 5.60 -4.45
C SER A 212 -4.03 6.46 -3.24
N LEU A 213 -3.20 6.55 -2.20
CA LEU A 213 -3.44 7.44 -1.05
C LEU A 213 -3.50 8.92 -1.46
N ASP A 214 -2.63 9.36 -2.37
CA ASP A 214 -2.68 10.73 -2.90
C ASP A 214 -3.98 11.00 -3.67
N VAL A 215 -4.34 10.10 -4.61
CA VAL A 215 -5.56 10.23 -5.42
C VAL A 215 -6.82 10.23 -4.55
N CYS A 216 -6.95 9.27 -3.63
CA CYS A 216 -8.07 9.22 -2.70
C CYS A 216 -8.11 10.44 -1.77
N GLY A 217 -6.93 10.96 -1.41
CA GLY A 217 -6.78 12.17 -0.60
C GLY A 217 -7.05 13.48 -1.34
N GLY A 218 -7.35 13.44 -2.64
CA GLY A 218 -7.56 14.63 -3.47
C GLY A 218 -6.28 15.38 -3.82
N ARG A 219 -5.12 14.72 -3.72
CA ARG A 219 -3.82 15.26 -4.15
C ARG A 219 -3.44 14.71 -5.52
N GLU A 220 -2.65 15.49 -6.25
CA GLU A 220 -2.00 15.01 -7.46
C GLU A 220 -0.79 14.14 -7.09
N PRO A 221 -0.71 12.88 -7.55
CA PRO A 221 0.40 12.00 -7.22
C PRO A 221 1.67 12.38 -7.97
N GLU A 222 2.83 12.29 -7.32
CA GLU A 222 4.12 12.48 -7.97
C GLU A 222 4.55 11.23 -8.76
N LEU A 223 4.38 11.26 -10.09
CA LEU A 223 4.68 10.12 -10.95
C LEU A 223 6.12 10.12 -11.50
N GLY A 224 6.74 11.29 -11.65
CA GLY A 224 7.99 11.43 -12.41
C GLY A 224 7.76 11.19 -13.90
N ALA A 225 8.60 10.37 -14.54
CA ALA A 225 8.34 9.90 -15.90
C ALA A 225 7.10 8.99 -15.91
N TRP A 226 6.24 9.14 -16.92
CA TRP A 226 4.99 8.39 -17.04
C TRP A 226 5.24 6.87 -16.95
N PRO A 227 4.77 6.20 -15.87
CA PRO A 227 5.18 4.82 -15.58
C PRO A 227 4.21 3.76 -16.13
N PHE A 228 3.09 4.17 -16.70
CA PHE A 228 2.01 3.29 -17.14
C PHE A 228 2.23 2.81 -18.57
N ALA A 229 1.74 1.60 -18.87
CA ALA A 229 1.77 1.02 -20.22
C ALA A 229 0.72 1.63 -21.17
N VAL A 230 -0.12 2.54 -20.66
CA VAL A 230 -1.20 3.23 -21.38
C VAL A 230 -0.91 4.71 -21.42
N ASP A 231 -1.26 5.42 -22.49
CA ASP A 231 -1.01 6.87 -22.61
C ASP A 231 -1.87 7.72 -21.68
N ARG A 232 -2.95 7.14 -21.14
CA ARG A 232 -3.87 7.78 -20.20
C ARG A 232 -4.44 6.74 -19.24
N LEU A 233 -4.37 7.05 -17.95
CA LEU A 233 -5.03 6.28 -16.90
C LEU A 233 -6.21 7.09 -16.33
N VAL A 234 -7.41 6.50 -16.34
CA VAL A 234 -8.60 7.05 -15.69
C VAL A 234 -9.01 6.07 -14.61
N VAL A 235 -9.05 6.53 -13.36
CA VAL A 235 -9.45 5.72 -12.21
C VAL A 235 -10.77 6.21 -11.63
N ARG A 236 -11.53 5.26 -11.06
CA ARG A 236 -12.79 5.52 -10.35
C ARG A 236 -12.76 4.70 -9.06
N PHE A 237 -13.24 5.28 -7.98
CA PHE A 237 -13.34 4.63 -6.67
C PHE A 237 -14.57 5.15 -5.92
N GLU A 238 -15.10 4.34 -5.00
CA GLU A 238 -16.23 4.72 -4.16
C GLU A 238 -15.74 5.64 -3.03
N ALA A 239 -16.47 6.72 -2.80
CA ALA A 239 -16.33 7.59 -1.65
C ALA A 239 -17.72 7.87 -1.09
N ARG A 240 -17.84 7.93 0.23
CA ARG A 240 -19.10 8.22 0.91
C ARG A 240 -19.04 9.59 1.55
N GLU A 241 -20.05 10.40 1.29
CA GLU A 241 -20.22 11.63 2.06
C GLU A 241 -20.55 11.27 3.52
N LEU A 242 -19.77 11.81 4.44
CA LEU A 242 -19.98 11.64 5.87
C LEU A 242 -20.82 12.82 6.38
N PRO A 243 -21.91 12.57 7.12
CA PRO A 243 -22.76 13.64 7.61
C PRO A 243 -21.95 14.63 8.45
N ALA A 244 -22.21 15.93 8.28
CA ALA A 244 -21.71 16.94 9.20
C ALA A 244 -22.21 16.62 10.62
N GLY A 245 -21.34 16.09 11.48
CA GLY A 245 -21.62 15.84 12.90
C GLY A 245 -22.33 14.53 13.27
N ALA A 246 -22.40 13.48 12.44
CA ALA A 246 -23.03 12.23 12.89
C ALA A 246 -22.51 10.95 12.21
N ILE A 247 -21.72 10.17 12.95
CA ILE A 247 -21.98 8.74 13.06
C ILE A 247 -22.37 8.48 14.52
N VAL A 248 -23.65 8.67 14.83
CA VAL A 248 -24.23 8.10 16.05
C VAL A 248 -24.50 6.65 15.71
N ALA A 249 -23.76 5.71 16.33
CA ALA A 249 -24.06 4.29 16.19
C ALA A 249 -25.52 4.05 16.54
N ARG A 250 -26.35 3.71 15.55
CA ARG A 250 -27.73 3.29 15.77
C ARG A 250 -27.74 1.78 15.83
N GLU A 251 -27.91 1.26 17.03
CA GLU A 251 -28.26 -0.14 17.23
C GLU A 251 -29.70 -0.33 16.74
N VAL A 252 -29.90 -1.14 15.70
CA VAL A 252 -31.23 -1.50 15.19
C VAL A 252 -31.51 -2.93 15.61
N GLY A 253 -32.28 -3.08 16.70
CA GLY A 253 -32.85 -4.37 17.08
C GLY A 253 -34.05 -4.69 16.21
N MET A 254 -33.99 -5.77 15.43
CA MET A 254 -35.18 -6.35 14.79
C MET A 254 -35.80 -7.38 15.74
N ALA A 255 -36.97 -7.06 16.30
CA ALA A 255 -37.77 -8.03 17.04
C ALA A 255 -38.64 -8.83 16.07
N GLY A 256 -38.53 -10.16 16.12
CA GLY A 256 -39.41 -11.07 15.37
C GLY A 256 -40.85 -10.88 15.82
N GLY A 257 -41.73 -10.53 14.89
CA GLY A 257 -43.16 -10.35 15.14
C GLY A 257 -43.82 -11.64 15.61
N GLY A 258 -44.04 -11.75 16.93
CA GLY A 258 -45.04 -12.63 17.49
C GLY A 258 -46.40 -11.96 17.37
N SER A 259 -47.21 -12.42 16.42
CA SER A 259 -48.60 -11.99 16.22
C SER A 259 -49.43 -12.22 17.49
N GLY A 260 -49.73 -11.14 18.22
CA GLY A 260 -50.77 -11.14 19.24
C GLY A 260 -52.14 -11.19 18.58
N HIS A 261 -52.81 -12.34 18.64
CA HIS A 261 -54.25 -12.43 18.42
C HIS A 261 -54.99 -11.75 19.58
N PRO A 262 -55.97 -10.87 19.31
CA PRO A 262 -56.83 -10.34 20.35
C PRO A 262 -57.94 -11.36 20.63
N HIS A 263 -57.88 -12.07 21.77
CA HIS A 263 -59.07 -12.73 22.29
C HIS A 263 -59.85 -11.77 23.18
N ALA A 264 -61.07 -11.50 22.72
CA ALA A 264 -62.08 -10.69 23.37
C ALA A 264 -62.49 -11.26 24.73
N ARG A 265 -62.93 -10.35 25.61
CA ARG A 265 -63.56 -10.64 26.89
C ARG A 265 -64.92 -11.34 26.69
N ALA A 266 -65.16 -12.38 27.46
CA ALA A 266 -66.38 -12.62 28.24
C ALA A 266 -66.01 -13.54 29.41
#